data_AF-A0A8J7LNF9-F1
#
_entry.id   AF-A0A8J7LNF9-F1
#
_cell.length_a   1.000
_cell.length_b   1.000
_cell.length_c   1.000
_cell.angle_alpha   90.00
_cell.angle_beta   90.00
_cell.angle_gamma   90.00
#
_symmetry.space_group_name_H-M   'P 1'
#
loop_
_entity.id
_entity.type
_entity.pdbx_description
1 polymer ?
#
loop_
_entity_poly.entity_id
_entity_poly.type
_entity_poly.pdbx_seq_one_letter_code
_entity_poly.pdbx_strand_id
1 'polypeptide(L)'
;MSFFKKIFSSEKKETLDKGLEKSKTSFFGKLSKVVAGKSKVDDEVLDDLEEVLVSSDVGVNTTLKVIERIEERVAKDKYLGTDELNKILREEIASLLSETNLGEETEFTVPQDKKPYVIMVVGVNGVGKTTTIGKLAYQFKKQGLNVVLGAADTFRAAAIDQLQVWADRVDVPIIKQSMGSDPASVAFDTLQSAVNQNADVVIIDTAGRLHNKVNLMNELTKVKRVMQKVVEGTPNDVLLVLDGSTGQNAFEQAKQFTAATEVSSLAVTKLDGTAKGGVVIGISDQFKIPVKYIGVGEGIEDLQVFNKFEFVDSFFK
;
A
#
# COMPACT_ATOMS: atom_id res chain seq x y z
N MET A 1 -21.35 -15.63 1.24
CA MET A 1 -21.09 -14.70 0.11
C MET A 1 -21.75 -13.36 0.42
N SER A 2 -21.19 -12.70 1.44
CA SER A 2 -21.90 -11.79 2.34
C SER A 2 -21.76 -10.33 1.94
N PHE A 3 -22.76 -9.51 2.29
CA PHE A 3 -22.88 -8.04 2.38
C PHE A 3 -21.80 -7.12 1.74
N PHE A 4 -20.51 -7.39 1.89
CA PHE A 4 -19.37 -6.63 1.37
C PHE A 4 -19.38 -6.49 -0.17
N LYS A 5 -19.85 -7.50 -0.89
CA LYS A 5 -19.96 -7.47 -2.36
C LYS A 5 -20.94 -6.42 -2.89
N LYS A 6 -21.81 -5.85 -2.04
CA LYS A 6 -22.76 -4.79 -2.42
C LYS A 6 -22.18 -3.37 -2.33
N ILE A 7 -21.07 -3.18 -1.62
CA ILE A 7 -20.47 -1.85 -1.37
C ILE A 7 -19.28 -1.59 -2.31
N PHE A 8 -18.54 -2.64 -2.70
CA PHE A 8 -17.51 -2.54 -3.72
C PHE A 8 -18.16 -2.52 -5.11
N SER A 9 -17.99 -1.45 -5.89
CA SER A 9 -18.59 -1.38 -7.23
C SER A 9 -18.02 -2.48 -8.13
N SER A 10 -18.85 -3.02 -9.03
CA SER A 10 -18.45 -4.08 -9.97
C SER A 10 -17.21 -3.71 -10.78
N GLU A 11 -17.09 -2.44 -11.14
CA GLU A 11 -15.96 -1.89 -11.88
C GLU A 11 -14.65 -1.87 -11.07
N LYS A 12 -14.70 -1.43 -9.79
CA LYS A 12 -13.52 -1.49 -8.91
C LYS A 12 -13.03 -2.94 -8.75
N LYS A 13 -13.95 -3.89 -8.61
CA LYS A 13 -13.62 -5.32 -8.52
C LYS A 13 -12.98 -5.83 -9.79
N GLU A 14 -13.52 -5.46 -10.95
CA GLU A 14 -12.97 -5.87 -12.24
C GLU A 14 -11.54 -5.34 -12.44
N THR A 15 -11.28 -4.09 -12.08
CA THR A 15 -9.92 -3.50 -12.15
C THR A 15 -8.96 -4.17 -11.18
N LEU A 16 -9.42 -4.55 -9.98
CA LEU A 16 -8.61 -5.31 -9.02
C LEU A 16 -8.29 -6.72 -9.54
N ASP A 17 -9.29 -7.43 -10.07
CA ASP A 17 -9.13 -8.76 -10.66
C ASP A 17 -8.13 -8.72 -11.83
N LYS A 18 -8.22 -7.72 -12.72
CA LYS A 18 -7.25 -7.48 -13.80
C LYS A 18 -5.85 -7.16 -13.24
N GLY A 19 -5.78 -6.28 -12.24
CA GLY A 19 -4.52 -5.90 -11.61
C GLY A 19 -3.78 -7.06 -10.95
N LEU A 20 -4.49 -8.09 -10.49
CA LEU A 20 -3.89 -9.26 -9.83
C LEU A 20 -3.80 -10.49 -10.74
N GLU A 21 -4.28 -10.42 -11.99
CA GLU A 21 -4.42 -11.56 -12.90
C GLU A 21 -3.10 -12.32 -13.10
N LYS A 22 -1.98 -11.62 -13.27
CA LYS A 22 -0.65 -12.23 -13.43
C LYS A 22 -0.19 -12.97 -12.18
N SER A 23 -0.36 -12.35 -11.01
CA SER A 23 0.00 -12.96 -9.71
C SER A 23 -0.87 -14.19 -9.43
N LYS A 24 -2.18 -14.06 -9.64
CA LYS A 24 -3.14 -15.16 -9.55
C LYS A 24 -2.76 -16.33 -10.47
N THR A 25 -2.57 -16.06 -11.76
CA THR A 25 -2.27 -17.12 -12.76
C THR A 25 -0.96 -17.82 -12.43
N SER A 26 0.06 -17.08 -12.00
CA SER A 26 1.33 -17.66 -11.56
C SER A 26 1.16 -18.54 -10.32
N PHE A 27 0.46 -18.04 -9.31
CA PHE A 27 0.22 -18.75 -8.06
C PHE A 27 -0.60 -20.04 -8.28
N PHE A 28 -1.75 -19.95 -8.96
CA PHE A 28 -2.59 -21.11 -9.26
C PHE A 28 -1.88 -22.14 -10.14
N GLY A 29 -1.08 -21.69 -11.11
CA GLY A 29 -0.31 -22.59 -11.97
C GLY A 29 0.73 -23.40 -11.19
N LYS A 30 1.32 -22.82 -10.12
CA LYS A 30 2.21 -23.53 -9.21
C LYS A 30 1.44 -24.46 -8.27
N LEU A 31 0.39 -23.95 -7.63
CA LEU A 31 -0.41 -24.71 -6.66
C LEU A 31 -1.10 -25.93 -7.30
N SER A 32 -1.62 -25.79 -8.52
CA SER A 32 -2.26 -26.91 -9.24
C SER A 32 -1.29 -28.06 -9.52
N LYS A 33 0.02 -27.78 -9.64
CA LYS A 33 1.04 -28.82 -9.82
C LYS A 33 1.32 -29.57 -8.53
N VAL A 34 1.34 -28.85 -7.39
CA VAL A 34 1.53 -29.43 -6.06
C VAL A 34 0.44 -30.45 -5.73
N VAL A 35 -0.81 -30.11 -6.03
CA VAL A 35 -1.95 -30.99 -5.70
C VAL A 35 -2.23 -32.06 -6.77
N ALA A 36 -1.52 -32.06 -7.90
CA ALA A 36 -1.79 -32.96 -9.01
C ALA A 36 -1.52 -34.42 -8.63
N GLY A 37 -2.56 -35.26 -8.68
CA GLY A 37 -2.46 -36.67 -8.32
C GLY A 37 -2.46 -36.95 -6.81
N LYS A 38 -2.61 -35.91 -5.98
CA LYS A 38 -2.76 -36.03 -4.51
C LYS A 38 -4.23 -35.99 -4.14
N SER A 39 -4.66 -36.86 -3.23
CA SER A 39 -6.06 -36.97 -2.78
C SER A 39 -6.31 -36.38 -1.39
N LYS A 40 -5.23 -36.04 -0.66
CA LYS A 40 -5.26 -35.49 0.69
C LYS A 40 -4.15 -34.46 0.83
N VAL A 41 -4.32 -33.57 1.81
CA VAL A 41 -3.27 -32.66 2.27
C VAL A 41 -2.43 -33.41 3.31
N ASP A 42 -1.24 -33.84 2.93
CA ASP A 42 -0.21 -34.46 3.78
C ASP A 42 1.02 -33.55 3.90
N ASP A 43 2.01 -33.96 4.70
CA ASP A 43 3.23 -33.18 4.96
C ASP A 43 3.96 -32.79 3.65
N GLU A 44 3.98 -33.68 2.65
CA GLU A 44 4.59 -33.41 1.34
C GLU A 44 3.85 -32.30 0.59
N VAL A 45 2.51 -32.29 0.61
CA VAL A 45 1.70 -31.22 0.02
C VAL A 45 1.92 -29.88 0.73
N LEU A 46 2.17 -29.89 2.05
CA LEU A 46 2.40 -28.69 2.84
C LEU A 46 3.81 -28.11 2.59
N ASP A 47 4.83 -28.95 2.51
CA ASP A 47 6.20 -28.56 2.12
C ASP A 47 6.21 -27.92 0.72
N ASP A 48 5.53 -28.55 -0.24
CA ASP A 48 5.41 -28.01 -1.59
C ASP A 48 4.63 -26.67 -1.59
N LEU A 49 3.57 -26.54 -0.76
CA LEU A 49 2.83 -25.30 -0.60
C LEU A 49 3.71 -24.19 -0.01
N GLU A 50 4.59 -24.50 0.94
CA GLU A 50 5.58 -23.57 1.48
C GLU A 50 6.45 -23.00 0.35
N GLU A 51 6.99 -23.87 -0.51
CA GLU A 51 7.81 -23.43 -1.65
C GLU A 51 7.02 -22.52 -2.60
N VAL A 52 5.75 -22.82 -2.86
CA VAL A 52 4.88 -21.99 -3.70
C VAL A 52 4.64 -20.61 -3.10
N LEU A 53 4.43 -20.52 -1.79
CA LEU A 53 4.22 -19.24 -1.10
C LEU A 53 5.49 -18.40 -1.08
N VAL A 54 6.64 -19.00 -0.75
CA VAL A 54 7.95 -18.31 -0.76
C VAL A 54 8.29 -17.81 -2.16
N SER A 55 8.16 -18.67 -3.18
CA SER A 55 8.45 -18.31 -4.57
C SER A 55 7.46 -17.31 -5.18
N SER A 56 6.35 -17.03 -4.49
CA SER A 56 5.35 -16.02 -4.85
C SER A 56 5.54 -14.71 -4.06
N ASP A 57 6.73 -14.52 -3.48
CA ASP A 57 7.14 -13.32 -2.74
C ASP A 57 6.35 -13.06 -1.44
N VAL A 58 5.67 -14.05 -0.85
CA VAL A 58 4.98 -13.89 0.46
C VAL A 58 5.97 -13.67 1.61
N GLY A 59 7.17 -14.26 1.52
CA GLY A 59 8.24 -14.13 2.50
C GLY A 59 8.20 -15.23 3.56
N VAL A 60 9.39 -15.68 3.98
CA VAL A 60 9.60 -16.91 4.77
C VAL A 60 8.78 -16.91 6.07
N ASN A 61 8.90 -15.86 6.89
CA ASN A 61 8.21 -15.81 8.18
C ASN A 61 6.68 -15.86 8.05
N THR A 62 6.13 -15.19 7.04
CA THR A 62 4.67 -15.17 6.82
C THR A 62 4.22 -16.49 6.23
N THR A 63 5.00 -17.10 5.34
CA THR A 63 4.72 -18.45 4.84
C THR A 63 4.68 -19.47 5.98
N LEU A 64 5.69 -19.51 6.85
CA LEU A 64 5.73 -20.45 7.97
C LEU A 64 4.48 -20.33 8.85
N LYS A 65 4.08 -19.11 9.20
CA LYS A 65 2.82 -18.86 9.94
C LYS A 65 1.58 -19.36 9.21
N VAL A 66 1.52 -19.23 7.89
CA VAL A 66 0.40 -19.74 7.08
C VAL A 66 0.37 -21.26 7.13
N ILE A 67 1.52 -21.91 6.93
CA ILE A 67 1.65 -23.37 6.95
C ILE A 67 1.27 -23.94 8.32
N GLU A 68 1.82 -23.40 9.40
CA GLU A 68 1.48 -23.80 10.79
C GLU A 68 -0.03 -23.74 11.04
N ARG A 69 -0.71 -22.67 10.58
CA ARG A 69 -2.18 -22.55 10.73
C ARG A 69 -2.95 -23.59 9.92
N ILE A 70 -2.47 -23.90 8.71
CA ILE A 70 -3.08 -24.92 7.86
C ILE A 70 -2.88 -26.30 8.49
N GLU A 71 -1.68 -26.62 8.97
CA GLU A 71 -1.37 -27.86 9.69
C GLU A 71 -2.28 -28.08 10.91
N GLU A 72 -2.40 -27.06 11.77
CA GLU A 72 -3.29 -27.13 12.93
C GLU A 72 -4.75 -27.38 12.55
N ARG A 73 -5.18 -26.85 11.41
CA ARG A 73 -6.54 -27.02 10.90
C ARG A 73 -6.74 -28.40 10.28
N VAL A 74 -5.77 -28.90 9.53
CA VAL A 74 -5.77 -30.26 8.97
C VAL A 74 -5.76 -31.31 10.08
N ALA A 75 -5.02 -31.09 11.16
CA ALA A 75 -5.00 -31.98 12.31
C ALA A 75 -6.37 -32.06 13.03
N LYS A 76 -7.14 -30.96 13.04
CA LYS A 76 -8.49 -30.92 13.62
C LYS A 76 -9.52 -31.55 12.69
N ASP A 77 -9.48 -31.18 11.40
CA ASP A 77 -10.39 -31.64 10.36
C ASP A 77 -9.79 -32.89 9.70
N LYS A 78 -9.94 -34.05 10.36
CA LYS A 78 -9.31 -35.36 10.05
C LYS A 78 -9.26 -35.82 8.59
N TYR A 79 -10.00 -35.19 7.67
CA TYR A 79 -9.97 -35.43 6.23
C TYR A 79 -10.21 -34.12 5.47
N LEU A 80 -9.14 -33.53 4.94
CA LEU A 80 -9.22 -32.42 3.99
C LEU A 80 -8.75 -32.88 2.62
N GLY A 81 -9.62 -32.69 1.62
CA GLY A 81 -9.26 -32.89 0.22
C GLY A 81 -8.41 -31.74 -0.31
N THR A 82 -7.61 -32.01 -1.33
CA THR A 82 -6.80 -30.98 -2.00
C THR A 82 -7.64 -29.86 -2.64
N ASP A 83 -8.89 -30.15 -3.00
CA ASP A 83 -9.86 -29.15 -3.49
C ASP A 83 -10.22 -28.09 -2.42
N GLU A 84 -10.13 -28.44 -1.13
CA GLU A 84 -10.40 -27.52 -0.02
C GLU A 84 -9.18 -26.67 0.36
N LEU A 85 -7.98 -27.06 -0.05
CA LEU A 85 -6.73 -26.38 0.28
C LEU A 85 -6.75 -24.90 -0.16
N ASN A 86 -7.25 -24.63 -1.36
CA ASN A 86 -7.42 -23.26 -1.88
C ASN A 86 -8.30 -22.40 -0.96
N LYS A 87 -9.41 -22.99 -0.49
CA LYS A 87 -10.36 -22.28 0.38
C LYS A 87 -9.74 -22.01 1.75
N ILE A 88 -9.05 -22.99 2.32
CA ILE A 88 -8.39 -22.85 3.62
C ILE A 88 -7.30 -21.79 3.54
N LEU A 89 -6.42 -21.90 2.53
CA LEU A 89 -5.34 -20.94 2.32
C LEU A 89 -5.87 -19.49 2.24
N ARG A 90 -6.95 -19.30 1.47
CA ARG A 90 -7.64 -18.01 1.35
C ARG A 90 -8.16 -17.50 2.70
N GLU A 91 -8.78 -18.36 3.50
CA GLU A 91 -9.31 -18.01 4.82
C GLU A 91 -8.19 -17.64 5.80
N GLU A 92 -7.10 -18.41 5.83
CA GLU A 92 -5.96 -18.16 6.72
C GLU A 92 -5.21 -16.87 6.36
N ILE A 93 -5.00 -16.61 5.07
CA ILE A 93 -4.36 -15.37 4.61
C ILE A 93 -5.26 -14.15 4.88
N ALA A 94 -6.58 -14.25 4.65
CA ALA A 94 -7.50 -13.18 5.02
C ALA A 94 -7.51 -12.91 6.53
N SER A 95 -7.40 -13.97 7.34
CA SER A 95 -7.29 -13.89 8.80
C SER A 95 -6.01 -13.16 9.22
N LEU A 96 -4.85 -13.53 8.65
CA LEU A 96 -3.58 -12.84 8.90
C LEU A 96 -3.63 -11.35 8.57
N LEU A 97 -4.23 -10.99 7.43
CA LEU A 97 -4.44 -9.59 7.04
C LEU A 97 -5.43 -8.85 7.93
N SER A 98 -6.28 -9.55 8.68
CA SER A 98 -7.28 -8.95 9.57
C SER A 98 -6.73 -8.54 10.93
N GLU A 99 -5.53 -9.00 11.30
CA GLU A 99 -4.91 -8.68 12.60
C GLU A 99 -4.49 -7.21 12.76
N THR A 100 -4.48 -6.42 11.68
CA THR A 100 -4.08 -5.00 11.70
C THR A 100 -5.23 -4.02 11.94
N ASN A 101 -6.44 -4.49 12.30
CA ASN A 101 -7.64 -3.70 12.65
C ASN A 101 -8.09 -2.63 11.63
N LEU A 102 -7.54 -2.66 10.41
CA LEU A 102 -7.83 -1.77 9.29
C LEU A 102 -7.95 -2.60 8.00
N GLY A 103 -8.53 -2.05 6.93
CA GLY A 103 -8.66 -2.75 5.65
C GLY A 103 -10.06 -3.32 5.33
N GLU A 104 -11.10 -2.74 5.92
CA GLU A 104 -12.52 -2.94 5.52
C GLU A 104 -13.10 -1.70 4.84
N GLU A 105 -12.32 -0.62 4.75
CA GLU A 105 -12.70 0.60 4.05
C GLU A 105 -12.89 0.31 2.54
N THR A 106 -13.86 1.00 1.94
CA THR A 106 -14.19 0.87 0.51
C THR A 106 -14.12 2.20 -0.23
N GLU A 107 -13.92 3.28 0.54
CA GLU A 107 -13.91 4.67 0.08
C GLU A 107 -12.70 5.40 0.66
N PHE A 108 -12.22 6.40 -0.07
CA PHE A 108 -11.21 7.31 0.44
C PHE A 108 -11.87 8.16 1.51
N THR A 109 -11.37 8.12 2.74
CA THR A 109 -11.94 8.91 3.83
C THR A 109 -10.84 9.61 4.60
N VAL A 110 -11.18 10.77 5.15
CA VAL A 110 -10.35 11.51 6.10
C VAL A 110 -11.22 11.84 7.33
N PRO A 111 -10.69 11.74 8.56
CA PRO A 111 -11.42 12.13 9.76
C PRO A 111 -11.86 13.60 9.70
N GLN A 112 -13.15 13.86 9.94
CA GLN A 112 -13.71 15.22 9.85
C GLN A 112 -13.24 16.16 10.97
N ASP A 113 -12.77 15.61 12.08
CA ASP A 113 -12.21 16.35 13.21
C ASP A 113 -10.77 16.83 12.99
N LYS A 114 -10.14 16.44 11.86
CA LYS A 114 -8.77 16.80 11.53
C LYS A 114 -8.70 17.60 10.23
N LYS A 115 -8.64 18.92 10.36
CA LYS A 115 -8.61 19.84 9.22
C LYS A 115 -7.49 20.90 9.35
N PRO A 116 -6.52 20.96 8.42
CA PRO A 116 -6.34 20.04 7.29
C PRO A 116 -5.85 18.66 7.75
N TYR A 117 -6.30 17.59 7.08
CA TYR A 117 -5.73 16.26 7.23
C TYR A 117 -4.43 16.18 6.41
N VAL A 118 -3.29 16.04 7.09
CA VAL A 118 -1.96 16.10 6.47
C VAL A 118 -1.40 14.69 6.22
N ILE A 119 -1.20 14.37 4.94
CA ILE A 119 -0.58 13.13 4.45
C ILE A 119 0.84 13.44 4.01
N MET A 120 1.83 12.87 4.69
CA MET A 120 3.23 12.92 4.28
C MET A 120 3.58 11.65 3.51
N VAL A 121 3.87 11.77 2.22
CA VAL A 121 4.15 10.62 1.35
C VAL A 121 5.64 10.36 1.28
N VAL A 122 6.07 9.16 1.69
CA VAL A 122 7.47 8.74 1.78
C VAL A 122 7.73 7.45 0.99
N GLY A 123 9.00 7.12 0.75
CA GLY A 123 9.41 5.92 0.01
C GLY A 123 10.55 6.19 -0.96
N VAL A 124 11.12 5.15 -1.56
CA VAL A 124 12.30 5.32 -2.44
C VAL A 124 11.95 5.97 -3.79
N ASN A 125 12.94 6.40 -4.55
CA ASN A 125 12.70 6.91 -5.89
C ASN A 125 12.19 5.80 -6.82
N GLY A 126 11.24 6.13 -7.71
CA GLY A 126 10.73 5.20 -8.72
C GLY A 126 9.57 4.29 -8.28
N VAL A 127 9.20 4.27 -6.99
CA VAL A 127 8.06 3.49 -6.45
C VAL A 127 6.70 4.09 -6.76
N GLY A 128 6.65 5.28 -7.36
CA GLY A 128 5.40 5.94 -7.75
C GLY A 128 4.80 6.88 -6.69
N LYS A 129 5.61 7.52 -5.84
CA LYS A 129 5.14 8.53 -4.85
C LYS A 129 4.32 9.65 -5.47
N THR A 130 4.92 10.41 -6.39
CA THR A 130 4.28 11.56 -7.05
C THR A 130 3.03 11.14 -7.84
N THR A 131 3.07 9.98 -8.49
CA THR A 131 1.89 9.38 -9.15
C THR A 131 0.78 9.06 -8.14
N THR A 132 1.12 8.46 -7.00
CA THR A 132 0.16 8.14 -5.93
C THR A 132 -0.45 9.41 -5.34
N ILE A 133 0.35 10.47 -5.16
CA ILE A 133 -0.12 11.77 -4.70
C ILE A 133 -1.15 12.36 -5.67
N GLY A 134 -0.86 12.35 -6.98
CA GLY A 134 -1.79 12.83 -7.99
C GLY A 134 -3.11 12.05 -8.00
N LYS A 135 -3.05 10.72 -7.87
CA LYS A 135 -4.24 9.87 -7.76
C LYS A 135 -5.02 10.14 -6.47
N LEU A 136 -4.37 10.30 -5.33
CA LEU A 136 -5.03 10.67 -4.06
C LEU A 136 -5.70 12.04 -4.16
N ALA A 137 -5.01 13.03 -4.71
CA ALA A 137 -5.57 14.36 -4.92
C ALA A 137 -6.83 14.31 -5.79
N TYR A 138 -6.80 13.52 -6.87
CA TYR A 138 -7.97 13.27 -7.71
C TYR A 138 -9.13 12.66 -6.94
N GLN A 139 -8.88 11.61 -6.16
CA GLN A 139 -9.92 10.92 -5.40
C GLN A 139 -10.57 11.84 -4.34
N PHE A 140 -9.77 12.59 -3.58
CA PHE A 140 -10.29 13.53 -2.59
C PHE A 140 -11.03 14.71 -3.25
N LYS A 141 -10.51 15.25 -4.36
CA LYS A 141 -11.22 16.31 -5.10
C LYS A 141 -12.54 15.81 -5.69
N LYS A 142 -12.58 14.57 -6.21
CA LYS A 142 -13.81 13.94 -6.73
C LYS A 142 -14.89 13.80 -5.65
N GLN A 143 -14.50 13.72 -4.38
CA GLN A 143 -15.40 13.74 -3.22
C GLN A 143 -15.79 15.15 -2.75
N GLY A 144 -15.33 16.20 -3.43
CA GLY A 144 -15.60 17.59 -3.09
C GLY A 144 -14.70 18.17 -2.01
N LEU A 145 -13.62 17.49 -1.63
CA LEU A 145 -12.65 18.00 -0.65
C LEU A 145 -11.68 18.98 -1.30
N ASN A 146 -11.33 20.03 -0.56
CA ASN A 146 -10.31 21.00 -0.94
C ASN A 146 -8.92 20.44 -0.64
N VAL A 147 -8.13 20.19 -1.69
CA VAL A 147 -6.81 19.55 -1.58
C VAL A 147 -5.71 20.57 -1.88
N VAL A 148 -4.63 20.55 -1.10
CA VAL A 148 -3.40 21.33 -1.36
C VAL A 148 -2.19 20.40 -1.44
N LEU A 149 -1.35 20.58 -2.46
CA LEU A 149 -0.13 19.80 -2.64
C LEU A 149 1.11 20.57 -2.20
N GLY A 150 2.09 19.89 -1.58
CA GLY A 150 3.39 20.46 -1.21
C GLY A 150 4.54 19.74 -1.93
N ALA A 151 5.32 20.46 -2.72
CA ALA A 151 6.43 19.93 -3.51
C ALA A 151 7.75 19.89 -2.71
N ALA A 152 7.82 19.07 -1.66
CA ALA A 152 8.98 19.00 -0.78
C ALA A 152 10.08 18.00 -1.26
N ASP A 153 9.91 17.29 -2.39
CA ASP A 153 11.05 16.67 -3.12
C ASP A 153 11.82 17.76 -3.90
N THR A 154 12.49 18.64 -3.17
CA THR A 154 13.21 19.79 -3.74
C THR A 154 14.55 19.42 -4.35
N PHE A 155 15.04 18.20 -4.12
CA PHE A 155 16.35 17.77 -4.61
C PHE A 155 16.35 17.58 -6.13
N ARG A 156 15.20 17.24 -6.72
CA ARG A 156 15.07 16.98 -8.16
C ARG A 156 14.13 18.01 -8.78
N ALA A 157 14.65 18.89 -9.64
CA ALA A 157 13.81 19.83 -10.40
C ALA A 157 12.64 19.11 -11.12
N ALA A 158 12.94 17.98 -11.76
CA ALA A 158 11.94 17.16 -12.43
C ALA A 158 10.85 16.60 -11.48
N ALA A 159 11.11 16.45 -10.18
CA ALA A 159 10.08 16.01 -9.23
C ALA A 159 9.06 17.13 -8.96
N ILE A 160 9.53 18.37 -8.81
CA ILE A 160 8.67 19.56 -8.68
C ILE A 160 7.80 19.71 -9.94
N ASP A 161 8.40 19.61 -11.12
CA ASP A 161 7.67 19.72 -12.39
C ASP A 161 6.68 18.57 -12.58
N GLN A 162 7.05 17.34 -12.20
CA GLN A 162 6.16 16.19 -12.26
C GLN A 162 4.95 16.35 -11.33
N LEU A 163 5.15 16.87 -10.11
CA LEU A 163 4.04 17.15 -9.19
C LEU A 163 3.17 18.31 -9.71
N GLN A 164 3.76 19.33 -10.34
CA GLN A 164 3.01 20.41 -10.99
C GLN A 164 2.08 19.86 -12.08
N VAL A 165 2.57 18.98 -12.95
CA VAL A 165 1.74 18.35 -14.00
C VAL A 165 0.55 17.61 -13.39
N TRP A 166 0.73 16.92 -12.27
CA TRP A 166 -0.37 16.29 -11.54
C TRP A 166 -1.33 17.31 -10.92
N ALA A 167 -0.80 18.38 -10.31
CA ALA A 167 -1.60 19.45 -9.74
C ALA A 167 -2.49 20.11 -10.80
N ASP A 168 -1.95 20.42 -11.97
CA ASP A 168 -2.67 21.01 -13.11
C ASP A 168 -3.70 20.03 -13.68
N ARG A 169 -3.33 18.74 -13.81
CA ARG A 169 -4.24 17.70 -14.31
C ARG A 169 -5.45 17.49 -13.41
N VAL A 170 -5.26 17.57 -12.09
CA VAL A 170 -6.32 17.42 -11.09
C VAL A 170 -7.01 18.76 -10.81
N ASP A 171 -6.38 19.88 -11.19
CA ASP A 171 -6.80 21.25 -10.89
C ASP A 171 -6.85 21.50 -9.36
N VAL A 172 -5.70 21.31 -8.69
CA VAL A 172 -5.52 21.58 -7.25
C VAL A 172 -4.32 22.51 -7.03
N PRO A 173 -4.37 23.39 -6.01
CA PRO A 173 -3.23 24.25 -5.67
C PRO A 173 -2.00 23.44 -5.25
N ILE A 174 -0.83 23.92 -5.66
CA ILE A 174 0.48 23.37 -5.31
C ILE A 174 1.39 24.46 -4.78
N ILE A 175 2.03 24.18 -3.64
CA ILE A 175 3.05 25.03 -3.04
C ILE A 175 4.42 24.44 -3.35
N LYS A 176 5.30 25.26 -3.92
CA LYS A 176 6.64 24.88 -4.36
C LYS A 176 7.61 26.03 -4.19
N GLN A 177 8.89 25.70 -4.00
CA GLN A 177 10.01 26.64 -4.03
C GLN A 177 10.99 26.24 -5.14
N SER A 178 12.16 26.88 -5.22
CA SER A 178 13.20 26.51 -6.18
C SER A 178 13.85 25.16 -5.85
N MET A 179 14.45 24.51 -6.85
CA MET A 179 15.27 23.32 -6.64
C MET A 179 16.37 23.60 -5.60
N GLY A 180 16.61 22.65 -4.69
CA GLY A 180 17.57 22.77 -3.61
C GLY A 180 17.08 23.56 -2.39
N SER A 181 15.84 24.05 -2.41
CA SER A 181 15.21 24.66 -1.22
C SER A 181 15.05 23.65 -0.09
N ASP A 182 14.93 24.14 1.14
CA ASP A 182 14.72 23.28 2.32
C ASP A 182 13.32 22.63 2.27
N PRO A 183 13.21 21.29 2.19
CA PRO A 183 11.93 20.58 2.17
C PRO A 183 10.99 20.97 3.32
N ALA A 184 11.56 21.20 4.50
CA ALA A 184 10.79 21.57 5.69
C ALA A 184 10.15 22.96 5.55
N SER A 185 10.82 23.90 4.88
CA SER A 185 10.25 25.22 4.58
C SER A 185 9.10 25.13 3.58
N VAL A 186 9.23 24.29 2.54
CA VAL A 186 8.12 24.05 1.59
C VAL A 186 6.91 23.45 2.32
N ALA A 187 7.12 22.47 3.20
CA ALA A 187 6.05 21.87 3.98
C ALA A 187 5.38 22.89 4.94
N PHE A 188 6.17 23.77 5.58
CA PHE A 188 5.65 24.86 6.40
C PHE A 188 4.73 25.79 5.60
N ASP A 189 5.20 26.30 4.46
CA ASP A 189 4.44 27.20 3.60
C ASP A 189 3.17 26.51 3.08
N THR A 190 3.25 25.22 2.78
CA THR A 190 2.11 24.41 2.33
C THR A 190 1.02 24.38 3.41
N LEU A 191 1.38 24.05 4.65
CA LEU A 191 0.41 24.01 5.74
C LEU A 191 -0.15 25.40 6.06
N GLN A 192 0.69 26.45 6.06
CA GLN A 192 0.22 27.81 6.30
C GLN A 192 -0.81 28.25 5.25
N SER A 193 -0.53 27.94 3.98
CA SER A 193 -1.43 28.20 2.86
C SER A 193 -2.73 27.39 2.98
N ALA A 194 -2.63 26.10 3.33
CA ALA A 194 -3.78 25.23 3.52
C ALA A 194 -4.71 25.69 4.66
N VAL A 195 -4.15 26.12 5.78
CA VAL A 195 -4.92 26.70 6.91
C VAL A 195 -5.63 27.96 6.46
N ASN A 196 -4.95 28.87 5.75
CA ASN A 196 -5.54 30.12 5.26
C ASN A 196 -6.66 29.88 4.24
N GLN A 197 -6.54 28.84 3.43
CA GLN A 197 -7.55 28.42 2.44
C GLN A 197 -8.65 27.52 3.03
N ASN A 198 -8.58 27.20 4.32
CA ASN A 198 -9.47 26.25 4.98
C ASN A 198 -9.56 24.91 4.22
N ALA A 199 -8.41 24.42 3.74
CA ALA A 199 -8.30 23.18 2.98
C ALA A 199 -8.63 21.97 3.84
N ASP A 200 -9.20 20.94 3.23
CA ASP A 200 -9.59 19.69 3.89
C ASP A 200 -8.40 18.72 3.98
N VAL A 201 -7.59 18.63 2.91
CA VAL A 201 -6.48 17.68 2.82
C VAL A 201 -5.21 18.36 2.31
N VAL A 202 -4.08 18.02 2.93
CA VAL A 202 -2.74 18.40 2.45
C VAL A 202 -1.95 17.15 2.15
N ILE A 203 -1.31 17.10 0.98
CA ILE A 203 -0.43 15.99 0.60
C ILE A 203 0.97 16.52 0.29
N ILE A 204 1.97 16.04 1.04
CA ILE A 204 3.37 16.45 0.91
C ILE A 204 4.17 15.37 0.18
N ASP A 205 4.77 15.71 -0.97
CA ASP A 205 5.76 14.86 -1.66
C ASP A 205 7.14 15.03 -1.00
N THR A 206 7.90 13.95 -0.86
CA THR A 206 9.21 13.96 -0.20
C THR A 206 10.27 13.25 -1.04
N ALA A 207 11.54 13.54 -0.77
CA ALA A 207 12.64 12.85 -1.44
C ALA A 207 12.70 11.35 -1.05
N GLY A 208 13.28 10.52 -1.93
CA GLY A 208 13.34 9.05 -1.75
C GLY A 208 14.74 8.44 -1.80
N ARG A 209 15.78 9.14 -1.35
CA ARG A 209 17.19 8.73 -1.50
C ARG A 209 17.69 7.79 -0.39
N LEU A 210 17.21 6.54 -0.38
CA LEU A 210 17.52 5.56 0.68
C LEU A 210 19.01 5.15 0.76
N HIS A 211 19.83 5.39 -0.28
CA HIS A 211 21.28 5.14 -0.22
C HIS A 211 22.00 6.03 0.80
N ASN A 212 21.40 7.16 1.21
CA ASN A 212 21.90 8.01 2.27
C ASN A 212 20.88 8.08 3.42
N LYS A 213 20.71 6.93 4.11
CA LYS A 213 19.67 6.69 5.11
C LYS A 213 19.63 7.78 6.19
N VAL A 214 20.77 8.14 6.76
CA VAL A 214 20.85 9.11 7.88
C VAL A 214 20.33 10.47 7.46
N ASN A 215 20.75 10.98 6.29
CA ASN A 215 20.33 12.29 5.82
C ASN A 215 18.85 12.31 5.47
N LEU A 216 18.34 11.29 4.78
CA LEU A 216 16.92 11.18 4.44
C LEU A 216 16.06 11.18 5.72
N MET A 217 16.47 10.44 6.75
CA MET A 217 15.68 10.32 7.98
C MET A 217 15.70 11.60 8.82
N ASN A 218 16.84 12.28 8.86
CA ASN A 218 16.94 13.61 9.47
C ASN A 218 16.04 14.63 8.75
N GLU A 219 15.99 14.57 7.41
CA GLU A 219 15.13 15.43 6.60
C GLU A 219 13.65 15.18 6.88
N LEU A 220 13.19 13.93 6.84
CA LEU A 220 11.80 13.56 7.16
C LEU A 220 11.40 13.97 8.59
N THR A 221 12.31 13.77 9.55
CA THR A 221 12.10 14.19 10.95
C THR A 221 11.97 15.71 11.06
N LYS A 222 12.82 16.45 10.33
CA LYS A 222 12.76 17.92 10.28
C LYS A 222 11.45 18.41 9.67
N VAL A 223 11.00 17.80 8.56
CA VAL A 223 9.72 18.11 7.90
C VAL A 223 8.56 17.92 8.89
N LYS A 224 8.46 16.76 9.55
CA LYS A 224 7.45 16.49 10.60
C LYS A 224 7.46 17.55 11.70
N ARG A 225 8.62 17.83 12.28
CA ARG A 225 8.76 18.83 13.37
C ARG A 225 8.34 20.24 12.94
N VAL A 226 8.62 20.63 11.70
CA VAL A 226 8.27 21.96 11.21
C VAL A 226 6.77 22.07 10.91
N MET A 227 6.14 21.02 10.35
CA MET A 227 4.69 20.98 10.15
C MET A 227 3.92 21.12 11.47
N GLN A 228 4.41 20.47 12.54
CA GLN A 228 3.81 20.52 13.89
C GLN A 228 3.77 21.94 14.50
N LYS A 229 4.59 22.87 14.03
CA LYS A 229 4.55 24.27 14.47
C LYS A 229 3.35 25.04 13.90
N VAL A 230 2.81 24.57 12.78
CA VAL A 230 1.65 25.20 12.12
C VAL A 230 0.37 24.54 12.59
N VAL A 231 0.31 23.21 12.53
CA VAL A 231 -0.85 22.42 12.97
C VAL A 231 -0.33 21.29 13.88
N GLU A 232 -0.72 21.33 15.15
CA GLU A 232 -0.33 20.32 16.13
C GLU A 232 -0.81 18.91 15.72
N GLY A 233 -0.03 17.88 16.03
CA GLY A 233 -0.40 16.49 15.70
C GLY A 233 -0.24 16.10 14.22
N THR A 234 0.41 16.93 13.41
CA THR A 234 0.76 16.60 12.01
C THR A 234 2.13 15.92 11.88
N PRO A 235 2.37 15.15 10.80
CA PRO A 235 1.39 14.67 9.83
C PRO A 235 0.40 13.68 10.48
N ASN A 236 -0.83 13.64 9.97
CA ASN A 236 -1.85 12.71 10.45
C ASN A 236 -1.65 11.31 9.87
N ASP A 237 -1.06 11.23 8.68
CA ASP A 237 -0.74 9.98 7.99
C ASP A 237 0.68 10.07 7.42
N VAL A 238 1.55 9.13 7.76
CA VAL A 238 2.82 8.91 7.06
C VAL A 238 2.64 7.72 6.13
N LEU A 239 2.40 8.00 4.86
CA LEU A 239 2.10 7.01 3.84
C LEU A 239 3.39 6.55 3.15
N LEU A 240 3.82 5.32 3.41
CA LEU A 240 4.96 4.71 2.72
C LEU A 240 4.52 4.04 1.42
N VAL A 241 5.05 4.52 0.29
CA VAL A 241 4.78 3.96 -1.03
C VAL A 241 5.86 2.93 -1.39
N LEU A 242 5.41 1.73 -1.77
CA LEU A 242 6.24 0.59 -2.10
C LEU A 242 5.91 0.07 -3.49
N ASP A 243 6.92 -0.43 -4.20
CA ASP A 243 6.77 -1.00 -5.53
C ASP A 243 6.53 -2.52 -5.44
N GLY A 244 5.27 -2.94 -5.62
CA GLY A 244 4.87 -4.35 -5.57
C GLY A 244 5.52 -5.21 -6.65
N SER A 245 6.01 -4.62 -7.75
CA SER A 245 6.73 -5.36 -8.80
C SER A 245 8.11 -5.83 -8.36
N THR A 246 8.63 -5.30 -7.25
CA THR A 246 9.97 -5.65 -6.75
C THR A 246 9.98 -6.80 -5.74
N GLY A 247 8.81 -7.33 -5.35
CA GLY A 247 8.70 -8.46 -4.44
C GLY A 247 9.40 -8.18 -3.10
N GLN A 248 10.18 -9.14 -2.60
CA GLN A 248 10.89 -9.02 -1.32
C GLN A 248 11.80 -7.78 -1.16
N ASN A 249 12.20 -7.12 -2.26
CA ASN A 249 12.91 -5.82 -2.16
C ASN A 249 12.01 -4.72 -1.57
N ALA A 250 10.71 -4.72 -1.87
CA ALA A 250 9.75 -3.80 -1.25
C ALA A 250 9.61 -4.07 0.26
N PHE A 251 9.66 -5.34 0.67
CA PHE A 251 9.65 -5.73 2.08
C PHE A 251 10.87 -5.19 2.83
N GLU A 252 12.07 -5.37 2.28
CA GLU A 252 13.30 -4.85 2.90
C GLU A 252 13.32 -3.31 2.93
N GLN A 253 12.77 -2.64 1.92
CA GLN A 253 12.59 -1.20 1.95
C GLN A 253 11.62 -0.77 3.06
N ALA A 254 10.49 -1.47 3.21
CA ALA A 254 9.54 -1.21 4.29
C ALA A 254 10.23 -1.29 5.64
N LYS A 255 10.98 -2.36 5.89
CA LYS A 255 11.78 -2.56 7.11
C LYS A 255 12.69 -1.38 7.42
N GLN A 256 13.37 -0.86 6.41
CA GLN A 256 14.32 0.24 6.56
C GLN A 256 13.63 1.57 6.85
N PHE A 257 12.46 1.83 6.24
CA PHE A 257 11.68 3.03 6.53
C PHE A 257 11.03 2.96 7.91
N THR A 258 10.41 1.83 8.27
CA THR A 258 9.73 1.67 9.56
C THR A 258 10.69 1.70 10.75
N ALA A 259 11.94 1.27 10.54
CA ALA A 259 12.97 1.37 11.57
C ALA A 259 13.42 2.82 11.85
N ALA A 260 13.18 3.74 10.92
CA ALA A 260 13.76 5.08 10.96
C ALA A 260 12.73 6.21 10.97
N THR A 261 11.48 5.95 10.61
CA THR A 261 10.37 6.88 10.75
C THR A 261 9.08 6.15 11.12
N GLU A 262 8.20 6.84 11.85
CA GLU A 262 6.88 6.32 12.22
C GLU A 262 5.96 6.33 11.00
N VAL A 263 5.98 5.22 10.24
CA VAL A 263 5.06 5.00 9.12
C VAL A 263 3.70 4.59 9.67
N SER A 264 2.64 5.27 9.23
CA SER A 264 1.27 5.03 9.69
C SER A 264 0.49 4.11 8.77
N SER A 265 0.77 4.17 7.46
CA SER A 265 0.07 3.38 6.46
C SER A 265 0.95 3.08 5.24
N LEU A 266 0.55 2.08 4.45
CA LEU A 266 1.27 1.65 3.25
C LEU A 266 0.42 1.83 1.98
N ALA A 267 1.09 2.18 0.89
CA ALA A 267 0.55 2.08 -0.46
C ALA A 267 1.43 1.14 -1.30
N VAL A 268 0.85 0.11 -1.92
CA VAL A 268 1.59 -0.80 -2.80
C VAL A 268 1.19 -0.56 -4.25
N THR A 269 2.14 -0.16 -5.09
CA THR A 269 1.89 0.22 -6.49
C THR A 269 2.35 -0.86 -7.47
N LYS A 270 2.00 -0.68 -8.75
CA LYS A 270 2.44 -1.50 -9.89
C LYS A 270 2.07 -2.98 -9.79
N LEU A 271 0.92 -3.29 -9.19
CA LEU A 271 0.44 -4.66 -9.05
C LEU A 271 -0.01 -5.26 -10.40
N ASP A 272 -0.51 -4.42 -11.30
CA ASP A 272 -1.01 -4.77 -12.65
C ASP A 272 0.05 -5.37 -13.58
N GLY A 273 1.32 -5.03 -13.37
CA GLY A 273 2.42 -5.50 -14.20
C GLY A 273 3.00 -6.85 -13.79
N THR A 274 2.72 -7.35 -12.59
CA THR A 274 3.61 -8.29 -11.88
C THR A 274 2.94 -9.57 -11.37
N ALA A 275 3.74 -10.62 -11.25
CA ALA A 275 3.37 -11.87 -10.56
C ALA A 275 3.76 -11.89 -9.07
N LYS A 276 4.36 -10.79 -8.57
CA LYS A 276 4.94 -10.69 -7.23
C LYS A 276 4.01 -10.05 -6.19
N GLY A 277 2.71 -10.10 -6.42
CA GLY A 277 1.70 -9.49 -5.54
C GLY A 277 1.64 -10.10 -4.13
N GLY A 278 2.20 -11.29 -3.92
CA GLY A 278 2.25 -11.95 -2.61
C GLY A 278 3.01 -11.13 -1.55
N VAL A 279 3.90 -10.23 -1.96
CA VAL A 279 4.63 -9.33 -1.04
C VAL A 279 3.70 -8.47 -0.19
N VAL A 280 2.51 -8.12 -0.69
CA VAL A 280 1.51 -7.36 0.06
C VAL A 280 1.11 -8.10 1.35
N ILE A 281 0.99 -9.42 1.27
CA ILE A 281 0.63 -10.29 2.39
C ILE A 281 1.75 -10.28 3.43
N GLY A 282 3.00 -10.48 2.99
CA GLY A 282 4.17 -10.50 3.87
C GLY A 282 4.40 -9.18 4.60
N ILE A 283 4.32 -8.06 3.87
CA ILE A 283 4.51 -6.73 4.44
C ILE A 283 3.44 -6.43 5.50
N SER A 284 2.17 -6.72 5.20
CA SER A 284 1.07 -6.47 6.13
C SER A 284 1.21 -7.28 7.43
N ASP A 285 1.53 -8.58 7.32
CA ASP A 285 1.71 -9.44 8.50
C ASP A 285 2.88 -9.02 9.39
N GLN A 286 4.05 -8.71 8.80
CA GLN A 286 5.28 -8.53 9.57
C GLN A 286 5.37 -7.14 10.21
N PHE A 287 4.98 -6.09 9.51
CA PHE A 287 5.11 -4.72 10.04
C PHE A 287 3.93 -4.31 10.90
N LYS A 288 2.80 -5.03 10.83
CA LYS A 288 1.54 -4.66 11.48
C LYS A 288 1.10 -3.22 11.12
N ILE A 289 1.55 -2.73 9.96
CA ILE A 289 1.14 -1.45 9.39
C ILE A 289 0.08 -1.75 8.34
N PRO A 290 -1.06 -1.06 8.37
CA PRO A 290 -2.14 -1.28 7.41
C PRO A 290 -1.71 -0.91 6.00
N VAL A 291 -1.95 -1.81 5.05
CA VAL A 291 -2.03 -1.42 3.64
C VAL A 291 -3.31 -0.65 3.46
N LYS A 292 -3.20 0.63 3.07
CA LYS A 292 -4.34 1.54 2.90
C LYS A 292 -4.70 1.70 1.43
N TYR A 293 -3.72 1.66 0.53
CA TYR A 293 -3.94 1.82 -0.89
C TYR A 293 -3.19 0.80 -1.74
N ILE A 294 -3.78 0.47 -2.89
CA ILE A 294 -3.15 -0.35 -3.92
C ILE A 294 -3.26 0.33 -5.29
N GLY A 295 -2.13 0.40 -5.98
CA GLY A 295 -2.03 0.91 -7.35
C GLY A 295 -2.06 -0.22 -8.36
N VAL A 296 -3.05 -0.19 -9.24
CA VAL A 296 -3.39 -1.28 -10.18
C VAL A 296 -3.36 -0.80 -11.64
N GLY A 297 -2.54 0.19 -11.94
CA GLY A 297 -2.41 0.76 -13.29
C GLY A 297 -1.80 2.16 -13.30
N GLU A 298 -1.75 2.78 -14.47
CA GLU A 298 -1.17 4.12 -14.70
C GLU A 298 -2.23 5.23 -14.79
N GLY A 299 -3.49 4.87 -15.03
CA GLY A 299 -4.62 5.78 -15.09
C GLY A 299 -4.86 6.51 -13.77
N ILE A 300 -5.48 7.68 -13.87
CA ILE A 300 -5.73 8.56 -12.71
C ILE A 300 -6.66 7.92 -11.67
N GLU A 301 -7.53 7.00 -12.11
CA GLU A 301 -8.45 6.26 -11.25
C GLU A 301 -7.86 4.94 -10.73
N ASP A 302 -6.66 4.55 -11.19
CA ASP A 302 -6.04 3.26 -10.87
C ASP A 302 -5.34 3.27 -9.50
N LEU A 303 -6.03 3.81 -8.50
CA LEU A 303 -5.70 3.71 -7.09
C LEU A 303 -6.98 3.29 -6.36
N GLN A 304 -6.89 2.21 -5.59
CA GLN A 304 -8.01 1.72 -4.80
C GLN A 304 -7.66 1.73 -3.33
N VAL A 305 -8.67 1.94 -2.49
CA VAL A 305 -8.58 1.67 -1.05
C VAL A 305 -8.43 0.17 -0.88
N PHE A 306 -7.49 -0.24 -0.05
CA PHE A 306 -7.20 -1.65 0.18
C PHE A 306 -8.32 -2.28 1.00
N ASN A 307 -8.99 -3.26 0.40
CA ASN A 307 -9.91 -4.15 1.09
C ASN A 307 -9.30 -5.55 1.15
N LYS A 308 -9.00 -6.03 2.35
CA LYS A 308 -8.30 -7.30 2.57
C LYS A 308 -9.09 -8.49 2.03
N PHE A 309 -10.42 -8.51 2.18
CA PHE A 309 -11.27 -9.60 1.72
C PHE A 309 -11.34 -9.64 0.19
N GLU A 310 -11.49 -8.47 -0.44
CA GLU A 310 -11.55 -8.38 -1.89
C GLU A 310 -10.19 -8.66 -2.53
N PHE A 311 -9.09 -8.22 -1.93
CA PHE A 311 -7.74 -8.51 -2.40
C PHE A 311 -7.46 -10.01 -2.38
N VAL A 312 -7.72 -10.67 -1.25
CA VAL A 312 -7.53 -12.12 -1.10
C VAL A 312 -8.49 -12.89 -2.00
N ASP A 313 -9.76 -12.45 -2.12
CA ASP A 313 -10.69 -13.03 -3.11
C ASP A 313 -10.13 -12.93 -4.53
N SER A 314 -9.67 -11.75 -4.96
CA SER A 314 -9.13 -11.56 -6.31
C SER A 314 -7.85 -12.37 -6.56
N PHE A 315 -7.02 -12.58 -5.53
CA PHE A 315 -5.77 -13.34 -5.64
C PHE A 315 -5.99 -14.85 -5.70
N PHE A 316 -6.97 -15.39 -4.96
CA PHE A 316 -7.21 -16.83 -4.76
C PHE A 316 -8.55 -17.36 -5.31
N LYS A 317 -9.32 -16.57 -6.05
CA LYS A 317 -10.48 -17.03 -6.82
C LYS A 317 -10.01 -17.59 -8.15
#